data_AF-A0A967LN15-F1
#
_entry.id   AF-A0A967LN15-F1
#
_cell.length_a   1.000
_cell.length_b   1.000
_cell.length_c   1.000
_cell.angle_alpha   90.00
_cell.angle_beta   90.00
_cell.angle_gamma   90.00
#
_symmetry.space_group_name_H-M   'P 1'
#
loop_
_entity.id
_entity.type
_entity.pdbx_description
1 polymer ?
#
loop_
_entity_poly.entity_id
_entity_poly.type
_entity_poly.pdbx_seq_one_letter_code
_entity_poly.pdbx_strand_id
1 'polypeptide(L)'
;IESADQLPRRAYPVPPATSTLLEDDAAFAALATRLEADVRADLATYVIEDRATLKRLHATLADLALQRGDYETAAARQDSVRALEDKPGPRLVTGILERALAEAGRGPADRFEASFRDSFRRQVTALPYREVQTDLTRMKGMFEILTPSVMAGFVSAEVDPAARSGEISQELAAQVVGARAALDRLLPFRASVIEVLEETVAA
;
A
#
# COMPACT_ATOMS: atom_id res chain seq x y z
N ILE A 1 -1.72 4.45 -24.12
CA ILE A 1 -2.99 4.41 -23.34
C ILE A 1 -3.06 5.67 -22.51
N GLU A 2 -4.09 6.47 -22.75
CA GLU A 2 -4.31 7.80 -22.17
C GLU A 2 -5.36 7.80 -21.04
N SER A 3 -6.09 6.69 -20.84
CA SER A 3 -7.02 6.54 -19.71
C SER A 3 -7.17 5.09 -19.26
N ALA A 4 -7.60 4.89 -18.01
CA ALA A 4 -7.82 3.57 -17.43
C ALA A 4 -8.83 2.71 -18.22
N ASP A 5 -9.84 3.32 -18.85
CA ASP A 5 -10.92 2.62 -19.56
C ASP A 5 -10.45 1.91 -20.83
N GLN A 6 -9.26 2.25 -21.32
CA GLN A 6 -8.63 1.61 -22.48
C GLN A 6 -7.86 0.33 -22.10
N LEU A 7 -7.66 0.06 -20.80
CA LEU A 7 -7.10 -1.21 -20.34
C LEU A 7 -8.13 -2.33 -20.39
N PRO A 8 -7.70 -3.61 -20.47
CA PRO A 8 -8.62 -4.74 -20.36
C PRO A 8 -9.45 -4.67 -19.09
N ARG A 9 -10.77 -4.84 -19.22
CA ARG A 9 -11.65 -4.98 -18.06
C ARG A 9 -11.38 -6.31 -17.37
N ARG A 10 -10.72 -6.26 -16.21
CA ARG A 10 -10.47 -7.43 -15.36
C ARG A 10 -11.58 -7.60 -14.34
N ALA A 11 -12.02 -8.83 -14.14
CA ALA A 11 -12.96 -9.23 -13.11
C ALA A 11 -12.41 -10.43 -12.33
N TYR A 12 -12.56 -10.38 -11.01
CA TYR A 12 -12.00 -11.35 -10.07
C TYR A 12 -13.15 -12.00 -9.29
N PRO A 13 -13.36 -13.32 -9.42
CA PRO A 13 -14.34 -14.05 -8.63
C PRO A 13 -14.00 -13.94 -7.14
N VAL A 14 -14.99 -13.56 -6.33
CA VAL A 14 -14.82 -13.40 -4.88
C VAL A 14 -16.09 -13.81 -4.13
N PRO A 15 -15.98 -14.14 -2.83
CA PRO A 15 -17.15 -14.36 -1.99
C PRO A 15 -18.03 -13.09 -1.91
N PRO A 16 -19.37 -13.25 -1.74
CA PRO A 16 -20.29 -12.11 -1.59
C PRO A 16 -19.96 -11.18 -0.41
N ALA A 17 -19.32 -11.72 0.63
CA ALA A 17 -18.71 -10.96 1.72
C ALA A 17 -17.19 -10.99 1.51
N THR A 18 -16.65 -10.10 0.69
CA THR A 18 -15.22 -10.06 0.36
C THR A 18 -14.35 -9.63 1.53
N SER A 19 -14.94 -8.93 2.51
CA SER A 19 -14.30 -8.67 3.81
C SER A 19 -13.77 -9.93 4.51
N THR A 20 -14.35 -11.11 4.26
CA THR A 20 -13.84 -12.38 4.82
C THR A 20 -12.48 -12.81 4.23
N LEU A 21 -12.09 -12.29 3.06
CA LEU A 21 -10.75 -12.53 2.49
C LEU A 21 -9.63 -11.94 3.35
N LEU A 22 -9.94 -11.01 4.26
CA LEU A 22 -8.96 -10.50 5.21
C LEU A 22 -8.53 -11.55 6.25
N GLU A 23 -9.29 -12.64 6.39
CA GLU A 23 -9.03 -13.72 7.36
C GLU A 23 -8.77 -15.08 6.68
N ASP A 24 -9.06 -15.21 5.38
CA ASP A 24 -8.85 -16.43 4.59
C ASP A 24 -7.57 -16.33 3.74
N ASP A 25 -6.47 -16.90 4.26
CA ASP A 25 -5.16 -16.88 3.60
C ASP A 25 -5.16 -17.51 2.21
N ALA A 26 -5.90 -18.61 2.03
CA ALA A 26 -5.88 -19.36 0.77
C ALA A 26 -6.67 -18.62 -0.32
N ALA A 27 -7.87 -18.14 0.02
CA ALA A 27 -8.67 -17.36 -0.91
C ALA A 27 -8.01 -16.01 -1.25
N PHE A 28 -7.38 -15.37 -0.25
CA PHE A 28 -6.60 -14.15 -0.47
C PHE A 28 -5.41 -14.40 -1.42
N ALA A 29 -4.63 -15.46 -1.19
CA ALA A 29 -3.48 -15.78 -2.02
C ALA A 29 -3.88 -16.03 -3.50
N ALA A 30 -5.03 -16.65 -3.73
CA ALA A 30 -5.57 -16.85 -5.08
C ALA A 30 -5.92 -15.52 -5.77
N LEU A 31 -6.58 -14.60 -5.05
CA LEU A 31 -6.88 -13.25 -5.55
C LEU A 31 -5.60 -12.48 -5.87
N ALA A 32 -4.66 -12.44 -4.91
CA ALA A 32 -3.40 -11.72 -5.01
C ALA A 32 -2.56 -12.21 -6.21
N THR A 33 -2.46 -13.53 -6.41
CA THR A 33 -1.71 -14.12 -7.53
C THR A 33 -2.28 -13.70 -8.88
N ARG A 34 -3.61 -13.75 -9.03
CA ARG A 34 -4.27 -13.37 -10.29
C ARG A 34 -4.12 -11.87 -10.55
N LEU A 35 -4.32 -11.05 -9.53
CA LEU A 35 -4.15 -9.60 -9.63
C LEU A 35 -2.72 -9.22 -10.02
N GLU A 36 -1.71 -9.85 -9.42
CA GLU A 36 -0.30 -9.60 -9.73
C GLU A 36 0.01 -9.93 -11.20
N ALA A 37 -0.49 -11.06 -11.69
CA ALA A 37 -0.28 -11.49 -13.07
C ALA A 37 -0.93 -10.51 -14.06
N ASP A 38 -2.17 -10.09 -13.81
CA ASP A 38 -2.91 -9.17 -14.67
C ASP A 38 -2.25 -7.77 -14.70
N VAL A 39 -1.89 -7.21 -13.53
CA VAL A 39 -1.21 -5.91 -13.44
C VAL A 39 0.15 -5.93 -14.14
N ARG A 40 0.94 -7.01 -13.97
CA ARG A 40 2.21 -7.17 -14.68
C ARG A 40 2.02 -7.28 -16.19
N ALA A 41 1.01 -8.04 -16.63
CA ALA A 41 0.70 -8.19 -18.05
C ALA A 41 0.33 -6.84 -18.67
N ASP A 42 -0.48 -6.02 -17.98
CA ASP A 42 -0.87 -4.71 -18.47
C ASP A 42 0.34 -3.76 -18.56
N LEU A 43 1.20 -3.72 -17.54
CA LEU A 43 2.45 -2.92 -17.56
C LEU A 43 3.45 -3.37 -18.64
N ALA A 44 3.45 -4.65 -19.01
CA ALA A 44 4.32 -5.19 -20.05
C ALA A 44 3.76 -4.98 -21.47
N THR A 45 2.43 -4.95 -21.60
CA THR A 45 1.75 -4.90 -22.91
C THR A 45 1.53 -3.48 -23.38
N TYR A 46 1.21 -2.56 -22.46
CA TYR A 46 0.76 -1.23 -22.81
C TYR A 46 1.76 -0.15 -22.41
N VAL A 47 1.96 0.80 -23.33
CA VAL A 47 2.56 2.10 -22.98
C VAL A 47 1.45 2.93 -22.33
N ILE A 48 1.52 3.11 -21.02
CA ILE A 48 0.51 3.84 -20.24
C ILE A 48 1.03 5.26 -19.99
N GLU A 49 0.38 6.23 -20.63
CA GLU A 49 0.68 7.66 -20.52
C GLU A 49 -0.09 8.32 -19.38
N ASP A 50 -1.26 7.78 -19.03
CA ASP A 50 -2.00 8.23 -17.86
C ASP A 50 -1.22 7.94 -16.56
N ARG A 51 -0.66 9.00 -15.99
CA ARG A 51 0.15 8.93 -14.76
C ARG A 51 -0.66 8.40 -13.60
N ALA A 52 -1.95 8.70 -13.51
CA ALA A 52 -2.79 8.22 -12.41
C ALA A 52 -2.94 6.69 -12.46
N THR A 53 -3.26 6.14 -13.64
CA THR A 53 -3.30 4.70 -13.86
C THR A 53 -1.95 4.05 -13.59
N LEU A 54 -0.86 4.60 -14.13
CA LEU A 54 0.47 4.03 -13.93
C LEU A 54 0.89 4.01 -12.45
N LYS A 55 0.60 5.08 -11.70
CA LYS A 55 0.81 5.12 -10.25
C LYS A 55 0.03 4.03 -9.54
N ARG A 56 -1.27 3.89 -9.85
CA ARG A 56 -2.13 2.89 -9.22
C ARG A 56 -1.61 1.47 -9.46
N LEU A 57 -1.20 1.13 -10.68
CA LEU A 57 -0.64 -0.19 -11.00
C LEU A 57 0.66 -0.47 -10.23
N HIS A 58 1.55 0.51 -10.12
CA HIS A 58 2.77 0.37 -9.31
C HIS A 58 2.48 0.25 -7.81
N ALA A 59 1.52 1.03 -7.29
CA ALA A 59 1.08 0.91 -5.91
C ALA A 59 0.50 -0.47 -5.61
N THR A 60 -0.34 -1.03 -6.51
CA THR A 60 -0.85 -2.40 -6.36
C THR A 60 0.28 -3.43 -6.30
N LEU A 61 1.30 -3.31 -7.15
CA LEU A 61 2.47 -4.20 -7.09
C LEU A 61 3.31 -3.99 -5.82
N ALA A 62 3.34 -2.78 -5.27
CA ALA A 62 3.98 -2.50 -4.00
C ALA A 62 3.24 -3.20 -2.85
N ASP A 63 1.92 -3.08 -2.79
CA ASP A 63 1.08 -3.72 -1.76
C ASP A 63 1.18 -5.25 -1.81
N LEU A 64 1.17 -5.83 -3.01
CA LEU A 64 1.38 -7.28 -3.21
C LEU A 64 2.75 -7.74 -2.71
N ALA A 65 3.81 -6.98 -3.00
CA ALA A 65 5.15 -7.29 -2.51
C ALA A 65 5.24 -7.12 -0.99
N LEU A 66 4.68 -6.03 -0.46
CA LEU A 66 4.63 -5.75 0.97
C LEU A 66 3.92 -6.89 1.71
N GLN A 67 2.75 -7.32 1.24
CA GLN A 67 1.98 -8.42 1.83
C GLN A 67 2.81 -9.70 1.94
N ARG A 68 3.62 -10.03 0.93
CA ARG A 68 4.55 -11.19 0.95
C ARG A 68 5.79 -11.00 1.84
N GLY A 69 6.00 -9.80 2.41
CA GLY A 69 7.21 -9.45 3.16
C GLY A 69 8.42 -9.14 2.27
N ASP A 70 8.19 -8.93 0.97
CA ASP A 70 9.20 -8.60 -0.03
C ASP A 70 9.43 -7.07 -0.05
N TYR A 71 10.01 -6.57 1.03
CA TYR A 71 10.11 -5.13 1.30
C TYR A 71 10.96 -4.38 0.26
N GLU A 72 12.00 -5.02 -0.29
CA GLU A 72 12.82 -4.42 -1.35
C GLU A 72 12.01 -4.18 -2.63
N THR A 73 11.23 -5.17 -3.05
CA THR A 73 10.36 -5.02 -4.22
C THR A 73 9.27 -3.98 -3.94
N ALA A 74 8.69 -3.97 -2.74
CA ALA A 74 7.70 -2.97 -2.35
C ALA A 74 8.29 -1.54 -2.44
N ALA A 75 9.49 -1.33 -1.89
CA ALA A 75 10.19 -0.04 -1.96
C ALA A 75 10.48 0.39 -3.40
N ALA A 76 10.99 -0.51 -4.24
CA ALA A 76 11.27 -0.21 -5.65
C ALA A 76 10.00 0.15 -6.44
N ARG A 77 8.87 -0.49 -6.14
CA ARG A 77 7.57 -0.14 -6.74
C ARG A 77 7.07 1.22 -6.25
N GLN A 78 7.21 1.53 -4.97
CA GLN A 78 6.89 2.87 -4.45
C GLN A 78 7.80 3.96 -5.01
N ASP A 79 9.07 3.67 -5.31
CA ASP A 79 9.95 4.62 -5.99
C ASP A 79 9.44 4.93 -7.42
N SER A 80 8.81 3.95 -8.08
CA SER A 80 8.12 4.17 -9.36
C SER A 80 6.89 5.10 -9.18
N VAL A 81 6.08 4.88 -8.13
CA VAL A 81 4.97 5.78 -7.77
C VAL A 81 5.48 7.20 -7.48
N ARG A 82 6.55 7.31 -6.69
CA ARG A 82 7.20 8.57 -6.33
C ARG A 82 7.67 9.36 -7.54
N ALA A 83 8.28 8.70 -8.53
CA ALA A 83 8.71 9.34 -9.78
C ALA A 83 7.55 9.95 -10.58
N LEU A 84 6.34 9.43 -10.37
CA LEU A 84 5.11 9.88 -11.01
C LEU A 84 4.33 10.91 -10.17
N GLU A 85 4.79 11.26 -8.97
CA GLU A 85 4.15 12.31 -8.16
C GLU A 85 4.46 13.70 -8.69
N ASP A 86 3.45 14.54 -8.86
CA ASP A 86 3.63 15.90 -9.38
C ASP A 86 3.85 16.95 -8.28
N LYS A 87 3.32 16.68 -7.08
CA LYS A 87 3.40 17.60 -5.93
C LYS A 87 4.63 17.27 -5.06
N PRO A 88 5.37 18.29 -4.56
CA PRO A 88 6.55 18.07 -3.72
C PRO A 88 6.28 17.25 -2.46
N GLY A 89 5.25 17.59 -1.68
CA GLY A 89 4.90 16.90 -0.43
C GLY A 89 4.67 15.39 -0.61
N PRO A 90 3.70 14.97 -1.46
CA PRO A 90 3.51 13.56 -1.78
C PRO A 90 4.77 12.89 -2.32
N ARG A 91 5.50 13.53 -3.24
CA ARG A 91 6.77 12.98 -3.78
C ARG A 91 7.82 12.70 -2.69
N LEU A 92 7.87 13.52 -1.65
CA LEU A 92 8.83 13.35 -0.55
C LEU A 92 8.42 12.24 0.42
N VAL A 93 7.12 12.04 0.63
CA VAL A 93 6.60 11.05 1.60
C VAL A 93 6.33 9.67 0.98
N THR A 94 6.03 9.59 -0.32
CA THR A 94 5.73 8.31 -1.00
C THR A 94 6.85 7.29 -0.81
N GLY A 95 6.49 6.10 -0.34
CA GLY A 95 7.39 4.96 -0.13
C GLY A 95 8.24 5.00 1.14
N ILE A 96 8.03 5.98 2.04
CA ILE A 96 8.89 6.15 3.22
C ILE A 96 8.85 4.95 4.18
N LEU A 97 7.67 4.32 4.32
CA LEU A 97 7.48 3.15 5.17
C LEU A 97 8.13 1.92 4.54
N GLU A 98 7.93 1.70 3.25
CA GLU A 98 8.47 0.57 2.50
C GLU A 98 10.00 0.64 2.44
N ARG A 99 10.58 1.82 2.25
CA ARG A 99 12.04 2.01 2.34
C ARG A 99 12.57 1.75 3.75
N ALA A 100 11.84 2.16 4.79
CA ALA A 100 12.23 1.86 6.17
C ALA A 100 12.17 0.36 6.48
N LEU A 101 11.14 -0.33 6.00
CA LEU A 101 11.00 -1.79 6.12
C LEU A 101 12.09 -2.53 5.32
N ALA A 102 12.40 -2.07 4.11
CA ALA A 102 13.47 -2.64 3.29
C ALA A 102 14.83 -2.48 3.98
N GLU A 103 15.13 -1.30 4.53
CA GLU A 103 16.37 -1.07 5.28
C GLU A 103 16.44 -1.98 6.52
N ALA A 104 15.36 -2.09 7.28
CA ALA A 104 15.28 -2.98 8.44
C ALA A 104 15.46 -4.46 8.06
N GLY A 105 14.90 -4.87 6.92
CA GLY A 105 14.95 -6.25 6.42
C GLY A 105 16.33 -6.72 5.96
N ARG A 106 17.27 -5.80 5.74
CA ARG A 106 18.68 -6.15 5.48
C ARG A 106 19.44 -6.52 6.76
N GLY A 107 18.89 -6.17 7.92
CA GLY A 107 19.49 -6.40 9.22
C GLY A 107 19.08 -7.74 9.87
N PRO A 108 19.59 -8.00 11.08
CA PRO A 108 19.18 -9.16 11.88
C PRO A 108 17.69 -9.13 12.22
N ALA A 109 17.01 -10.28 12.14
CA ALA A 109 15.57 -10.39 12.37
C ALA A 109 15.15 -10.01 13.81
N ASP A 110 15.99 -10.27 14.81
CA ASP A 110 15.77 -9.89 16.21
C ASP A 110 15.84 -8.37 16.45
N ARG A 111 16.34 -7.61 15.46
CA ARG A 111 16.43 -6.16 15.48
C ARG A 111 15.45 -5.47 14.53
N PHE A 112 14.64 -6.23 13.80
CA PHE A 112 13.82 -5.71 12.70
C PHE A 112 12.97 -4.50 13.12
N GLU A 113 12.25 -4.58 14.23
CA GLU A 113 11.39 -3.48 14.70
C GLU A 113 12.20 -2.24 15.11
N ALA A 114 13.28 -2.42 15.87
CA ALA A 114 14.15 -1.32 16.26
C ALA A 114 14.80 -0.66 15.03
N SER A 115 15.29 -1.46 14.08
CA SER A 115 15.88 -0.97 12.83
C SER A 115 14.86 -0.27 11.94
N PHE A 116 13.62 -0.75 11.88
CA PHE A 116 12.53 -0.06 11.19
C PHE A 116 12.30 1.32 11.80
N ARG A 117 12.13 1.39 13.13
CA ARG A 117 11.88 2.66 13.82
C ARG A 117 13.00 3.66 13.59
N ASP A 118 14.25 3.22 13.70
CA ASP A 118 15.42 4.07 13.52
C ASP A 118 15.56 4.56 12.06
N SER A 119 15.30 3.69 11.07
CA SER A 119 15.27 4.09 9.67
C SER A 119 14.13 5.06 9.38
N PHE A 120 12.91 4.77 9.85
CA PHE A 120 11.75 5.62 9.65
C PHE A 120 11.96 7.00 10.27
N ARG A 121 12.43 7.08 11.53
CA ARG A 121 12.78 8.34 12.19
C ARG A 121 13.81 9.14 11.40
N ARG A 122 14.89 8.51 10.95
CA ARG A 122 15.91 9.16 10.11
C ARG A 122 15.33 9.71 8.82
N GLN A 123 14.47 8.94 8.13
CA GLN A 123 13.87 9.39 6.88
C GLN A 123 12.93 10.57 7.10
N VAL A 124 12.07 10.52 8.13
CA VAL A 124 11.10 11.57 8.45
C VAL A 124 11.81 12.87 8.88
N THR A 125 12.81 12.78 9.75
CA THR A 125 13.55 13.96 10.25
C THR A 125 14.41 14.64 9.19
N ALA A 126 14.76 13.93 8.09
CA ALA A 126 15.47 14.51 6.96
C ALA A 126 14.57 15.30 6.00
N LEU A 127 13.23 15.23 6.15
CA LEU A 127 12.30 15.92 5.25
C LEU A 127 12.22 17.43 5.56
N PRO A 128 12.04 18.28 4.53
CA PRO A 128 11.74 19.70 4.74
C PRO A 128 10.32 19.84 5.32
N TYR A 129 10.20 19.90 6.65
CA TYR A 129 8.92 19.80 7.37
C TYR A 129 7.80 20.69 6.80
N ARG A 130 8.12 21.95 6.45
CA ARG A 130 7.14 22.89 5.86
C ARG A 130 6.49 22.39 4.56
N GLU A 131 7.16 21.55 3.79
CA GLU A 131 6.63 21.00 2.54
C GLU A 131 5.82 19.72 2.75
N VAL A 132 6.07 18.99 3.83
CA VAL A 132 5.50 17.65 4.08
C VAL A 132 4.53 17.60 5.26
N GLN A 133 4.35 18.70 5.99
CA GLN A 133 3.52 18.76 7.20
C GLN A 133 2.14 18.11 6.97
N THR A 134 1.42 18.52 5.92
CA THR A 134 0.10 17.97 5.60
C THR A 134 0.12 16.46 5.35
N ASP A 135 1.12 15.96 4.63
CA ASP A 135 1.26 14.54 4.32
C ASP A 135 1.63 13.70 5.55
N LEU A 136 2.53 14.21 6.41
CA LEU A 136 2.90 13.56 7.66
C LEU A 136 1.72 13.54 8.65
N THR A 137 0.96 14.63 8.77
CA THR A 137 -0.26 14.67 9.60
C THR A 137 -1.31 13.69 9.09
N ARG A 138 -1.53 13.62 7.76
CA ARG A 138 -2.45 12.64 7.16
C ARG A 138 -2.00 11.20 7.41
N MET A 139 -0.69 10.92 7.26
CA MET A 139 -0.13 9.60 7.54
C MET A 139 -0.34 9.22 9.02
N LYS A 140 -0.08 10.15 9.95
CA LYS A 140 -0.35 9.93 11.38
C LYS A 140 -1.81 9.56 11.62
N GLY A 141 -2.75 10.36 11.11
CA GLY A 141 -4.17 10.11 11.28
C GLY A 141 -4.61 8.74 10.75
N MET A 142 -4.05 8.30 9.62
CA MET A 142 -4.28 6.95 9.08
C MET A 142 -3.80 5.85 10.04
N PHE A 143 -2.63 6.01 10.64
CA PHE A 143 -2.11 5.05 11.62
C PHE A 143 -2.87 5.07 12.95
N GLU A 144 -3.35 6.24 13.39
CA GLU A 144 -4.18 6.35 14.61
C GLU A 144 -5.47 5.52 14.51
N ILE A 145 -6.08 5.44 13.32
CA ILE A 145 -7.31 4.67 13.11
C ILE A 145 -7.06 3.24 12.60
N LEU A 146 -5.80 2.87 12.31
CA LEU A 146 -5.48 1.56 11.74
C LEU A 146 -5.75 0.44 12.76
N THR A 147 -6.84 -0.30 12.54
CA THR A 147 -7.22 -1.49 13.32
C THR A 147 -7.83 -2.55 12.39
N PRO A 148 -7.86 -3.83 12.82
CA PRO A 148 -8.56 -4.89 12.08
C PRO A 148 -10.01 -4.55 11.76
N SER A 149 -10.75 -4.00 12.72
CA SER A 149 -12.17 -3.66 12.53
C SER A 149 -12.38 -2.49 11.57
N VAL A 150 -11.51 -1.49 11.57
CA VAL A 150 -11.57 -0.36 10.63
C VAL A 150 -11.27 -0.84 9.21
N MET A 151 -10.27 -1.71 9.02
CA MET A 151 -9.95 -2.27 7.70
C MET A 151 -11.05 -3.21 7.18
N ALA A 152 -11.59 -4.08 8.04
CA ALA A 152 -12.72 -4.93 7.67
C ALA A 152 -13.97 -4.10 7.32
N GLY A 153 -14.25 -3.05 8.11
CA GLY A 153 -15.34 -2.11 7.84
C GLY A 153 -15.16 -1.35 6.52
N PHE A 154 -13.93 -0.92 6.20
CA PHE A 154 -13.60 -0.30 4.92
C PHE A 154 -13.86 -1.24 3.74
N VAL A 155 -13.32 -2.47 3.77
CA VAL A 155 -13.56 -3.46 2.71
C VAL A 155 -15.05 -3.78 2.60
N SER A 156 -15.75 -3.90 3.73
CA SER A 156 -17.18 -4.18 3.72
C SER A 156 -18.01 -3.05 3.12
N ALA A 157 -17.63 -1.79 3.35
CA ALA A 157 -18.33 -0.63 2.80
C ALA A 157 -18.06 -0.46 1.29
N GLU A 158 -16.80 -0.59 0.86
CA GLU A 158 -16.37 -0.25 -0.49
C GLU A 158 -16.44 -1.44 -1.48
N VAL A 159 -16.21 -2.67 -0.99
CA VAL A 159 -16.01 -3.85 -1.85
C VAL A 159 -17.22 -4.80 -1.83
N ASP A 160 -17.79 -5.08 -0.65
CA ASP A 160 -18.89 -6.04 -0.52
C ASP A 160 -20.11 -5.70 -1.42
N PRO A 161 -20.53 -4.43 -1.63
CA PRO A 161 -21.65 -4.13 -2.52
C PRO A 161 -21.45 -4.64 -3.95
N ALA A 162 -20.23 -4.53 -4.49
CA ALA A 162 -19.89 -5.04 -5.83
C ALA A 162 -19.75 -6.57 -5.84
N ALA A 163 -19.14 -7.12 -4.78
CA ALA A 163 -18.90 -8.55 -4.63
C ALA A 163 -20.17 -9.41 -4.59
N ARG A 164 -21.32 -8.84 -4.25
CA ARG A 164 -22.63 -9.54 -4.32
C ARG A 164 -22.97 -10.09 -5.70
N SER A 165 -22.36 -9.53 -6.76
CA SER A 165 -22.49 -10.05 -8.14
C SER A 165 -21.64 -11.30 -8.41
N GLY A 166 -20.77 -11.69 -7.48
CA GLY A 166 -19.85 -12.82 -7.57
C GLY A 166 -18.44 -12.46 -8.04
N GLU A 167 -18.23 -11.21 -8.49
CA GLU A 167 -16.93 -10.71 -8.93
C GLU A 167 -16.71 -9.24 -8.58
N ILE A 168 -15.43 -8.84 -8.52
CA ILE A 168 -15.01 -7.45 -8.30
C ILE A 168 -14.03 -6.99 -9.38
N SER A 169 -13.90 -5.67 -9.56
CA SER A 169 -12.95 -5.07 -10.50
C SER A 169 -11.50 -5.16 -9.99
N GLN A 170 -10.53 -4.88 -10.87
CA GLN A 170 -9.12 -4.75 -10.50
C GLN A 170 -8.87 -3.72 -9.39
N GLU A 171 -9.58 -2.60 -9.44
CA GLU A 171 -9.45 -1.55 -8.45
C GLU A 171 -9.90 -2.00 -7.06
N LEU A 172 -11.05 -2.66 -6.98
CA LEU A 172 -11.54 -3.20 -5.72
C LEU A 172 -10.66 -4.35 -5.21
N ALA A 173 -10.16 -5.22 -6.10
CA ALA A 173 -9.20 -6.25 -5.73
C ALA A 173 -7.91 -5.65 -5.14
N ALA A 174 -7.40 -4.56 -5.71
CA ALA A 174 -6.24 -3.85 -5.17
C ALA A 174 -6.53 -3.25 -3.78
N GLN A 175 -7.74 -2.74 -3.52
CA GLN A 175 -8.12 -2.26 -2.18
C GLN A 175 -8.12 -3.38 -1.13
N VAL A 176 -8.60 -4.59 -1.47
CA VAL A 176 -8.55 -5.75 -0.58
C VAL A 176 -7.10 -6.12 -0.25
N VAL A 177 -6.22 -6.14 -1.26
CA VAL A 177 -4.79 -6.42 -1.07
C VAL A 177 -4.12 -5.37 -0.20
N GLY A 178 -4.37 -4.08 -0.46
CA GLY A 178 -3.83 -2.98 0.35
C GLY A 178 -4.28 -3.07 1.81
N ALA A 179 -5.56 -3.38 2.07
CA ALA A 179 -6.08 -3.58 3.42
C ALA A 179 -5.38 -4.75 4.14
N ARG A 180 -5.22 -5.90 3.46
CA ARG A 180 -4.51 -7.06 4.03
C ARG A 180 -3.03 -6.75 4.29
N ALA A 181 -2.35 -6.08 3.36
CA ALA A 181 -0.96 -5.67 3.52
C ALA A 181 -0.79 -4.74 4.73
N ALA A 182 -1.70 -3.78 4.92
CA ALA A 182 -1.68 -2.89 6.07
C ALA A 182 -1.83 -3.65 7.40
N LEU A 183 -2.76 -4.61 7.48
CA LEU A 183 -2.97 -5.43 8.67
C LEU A 183 -1.78 -6.34 8.98
N ASP A 184 -1.24 -7.02 7.98
CA ASP A 184 -0.20 -8.02 8.20
C ASP A 184 1.18 -7.39 8.39
N ARG A 185 1.42 -6.20 7.81
CA ARG A 185 2.79 -5.65 7.66
C ARG A 185 2.99 -4.26 8.22
N LEU A 186 1.95 -3.45 8.36
CA LEU A 186 2.08 -2.08 8.88
C LEU A 186 1.51 -1.94 10.29
N LEU A 187 0.41 -2.63 10.61
CA LEU A 187 -0.21 -2.61 11.93
C LEU A 187 0.76 -2.96 13.07
N PRO A 188 1.70 -3.94 12.93
CA PRO A 188 2.69 -4.20 13.97
C PRO A 188 3.56 -2.99 14.33
N PHE A 189 3.77 -2.07 13.39
CA PHE A 189 4.59 -0.87 13.58
C PHE A 189 3.78 0.37 13.96
N ARG A 190 2.47 0.24 14.18
CA ARG A 190 1.55 1.37 14.41
C ARG A 190 2.02 2.32 15.51
N ALA A 191 2.40 1.77 16.66
CA ALA A 191 2.87 2.58 17.79
C ALA A 191 4.15 3.36 17.43
N SER A 192 5.15 2.67 16.87
CA SER A 192 6.42 3.29 16.44
C SER A 192 6.22 4.39 15.40
N VAL A 193 5.30 4.19 14.43
CA VAL A 193 5.02 5.20 13.42
C VAL A 193 4.36 6.44 14.03
N ILE A 194 3.36 6.26 14.91
CA ILE A 194 2.68 7.38 15.57
C ILE A 194 3.68 8.18 16.42
N GLU A 195 4.48 7.50 17.26
CA GLU A 195 5.48 8.14 18.12
C GLU A 195 6.45 9.01 17.33
N VAL A 196 7.05 8.47 16.25
CA VAL A 196 7.99 9.21 15.40
C VAL A 196 7.32 10.41 14.71
N LEU A 197 6.07 10.26 14.26
CA LEU A 197 5.33 11.36 13.64
C LEU A 197 4.91 12.41 14.66
N GLU A 198 4.58 12.04 15.90
CA GLU A 198 4.30 12.98 16.99
C GLU A 198 5.53 13.82 17.32
N GLU A 199 6.70 13.19 17.48
CA GLU A 199 7.97 13.86 17.70
C GLU A 199 8.27 14.91 16.62
N THR A 200 7.94 14.61 15.36
CA THR A 200 8.23 15.49 14.22
C THR A 200 7.17 16.56 14.01
N VAL A 201 5.89 16.24 14.20
CA VAL A 201 4.78 17.18 13.97
C VAL A 201 4.67 18.23 15.08
N ALA A 202 5.05 17.86 16.31
CA ALA A 202 5.06 18.76 17.46
C ALA A 202 6.31 19.67 17.54
N ALA A 203 7.35 19.40 16.75
CA ALA A 203 8.58 20.19 16.66
C ALA A 203 8.44 21.40 15.73
#